data_AF-A0A537V869-F1
#
_entry.id   AF-A0A537V869-F1
#
_cell.length_a   1.000
_cell.length_b   1.000
_cell.length_c   1.000
_cell.angle_alpha   90.00
_cell.angle_beta   90.00
_cell.angle_gamma   90.00
#
_symmetry.space_group_name_H-M   'P 1'
#
loop_
_entity.id
_entity.type
_entity.pdbx_description
1 polymer ?
#
loop_
_entity_poly.entity_id
_entity_poly.type
_entity_poly.pdbx_seq_one_letter_code
_entity_poly.pdbx_strand_id
1 'polypeptide(L)'
;MKDVQRALPTRRVGPSLPLLVVRRAVFEAKTVVAKYPGVALPIARRRHGIPVGDDTELVIEAFPRSGMTFAIPALVLVREPESTIISFVIRHPHLSMRQALRGYVRFYAPLLRYRDDFVVSSFEDVTTDFGLVVRQVNERFGSTFDRFRHTPENVERCFARISGDYRERAGTGAEFERIVARPSDERERIKQALRERFRDPRLTRGRRRAQSVYAAIAGRGA
;
A
#
# COMPACT_ATOMS: atom_id res chain seq x y z
N MET A 1 30.32 -11.63 -9.57
CA MET A 1 29.86 -10.23 -9.86
C MET A 1 29.40 -10.02 -11.32
N LYS A 2 28.98 -11.06 -12.06
CA LYS A 2 28.41 -10.95 -13.42
C LYS A 2 27.04 -11.61 -13.60
N ASP A 3 26.50 -12.30 -12.59
CA ASP A 3 25.30 -13.14 -12.74
C ASP A 3 23.97 -12.51 -12.27
N VAL A 4 23.97 -11.24 -11.82
CA VAL A 4 22.74 -10.56 -11.34
C VAL A 4 22.00 -9.81 -12.46
N GLN A 5 22.59 -9.70 -13.65
CA GLN A 5 21.99 -9.00 -14.81
C GLN A 5 21.13 -9.89 -15.71
N ARG A 6 21.05 -11.21 -15.48
CA ARG A 6 20.48 -12.18 -16.43
C ARG A 6 19.00 -12.54 -16.21
N ALA A 7 18.22 -11.68 -15.55
CA ALA A 7 16.79 -11.87 -15.35
C ALA A 7 15.97 -10.58 -15.58
N LEU A 8 16.40 -9.73 -16.52
CA LEU A 8 15.52 -8.70 -17.06
C LEU A 8 14.62 -9.34 -18.11
N PRO A 9 13.28 -9.32 -17.95
CA PRO A 9 12.39 -9.86 -18.96
C PRO A 9 12.65 -9.15 -20.28
N THR A 10 12.82 -9.95 -21.33
CA THR A 10 12.80 -9.52 -22.73
C THR A 10 11.66 -8.51 -22.92
N ARG A 11 11.94 -7.41 -23.65
CA ARG A 11 10.95 -6.42 -24.06
C ARG A 11 9.68 -7.15 -24.48
N ARG A 12 8.62 -7.11 -23.65
CA ARG A 12 7.31 -7.65 -24.04
C ARG A 12 6.91 -6.88 -25.29
N VAL A 13 6.74 -7.60 -26.40
CA VAL A 13 6.14 -7.04 -27.61
C VAL A 13 4.81 -6.43 -27.19
N GLY A 14 4.67 -5.12 -27.39
CA GLY A 14 3.44 -4.41 -27.03
C GLY A 14 2.24 -5.04 -27.73
N PRO A 15 1.03 -4.93 -27.16
CA PRO A 15 -0.18 -5.40 -27.83
C PRO A 15 -0.31 -4.78 -29.23
N SER A 16 -0.79 -5.56 -30.19
CA SER A 16 -1.03 -5.07 -31.55
C SER A 16 -2.00 -3.89 -31.57
N LEU A 17 -1.88 -3.00 -32.56
CA LEU A 17 -2.77 -1.83 -32.74
C LEU A 17 -4.27 -2.18 -32.63
N PRO A 18 -4.78 -3.28 -33.23
CA PRO A 18 -6.19 -3.68 -33.06
C PRO A 18 -6.55 -4.02 -31.61
N LEU A 19 -5.67 -4.71 -30.90
CA LEU A 19 -5.88 -5.08 -29.50
C LEU A 19 -5.88 -3.84 -28.59
N LEU A 20 -5.09 -2.82 -28.90
CA LEU A 20 -5.10 -1.54 -28.20
C LEU A 20 -6.41 -0.78 -28.40
N VAL A 21 -6.95 -0.76 -29.63
CA VAL A 21 -8.24 -0.11 -29.95
C VAL A 21 -9.38 -0.82 -29.22
N VAL A 22 -9.43 -2.15 -29.26
CA VAL A 22 -10.45 -2.93 -28.53
C VAL A 22 -10.34 -2.69 -27.02
N ARG A 23 -9.13 -2.70 -26.45
CA ARG A 23 -8.92 -2.41 -25.03
C ARG A 23 -9.39 -1.01 -24.65
N ARG A 24 -9.13 -0.01 -25.50
CA ARG A 24 -9.60 1.35 -25.28
C ARG A 24 -11.11 1.44 -25.34
N ALA A 25 -11.75 0.85 -26.36
CA ALA A 25 -13.21 0.83 -26.48
C ALA A 25 -13.88 0.18 -25.25
N VAL A 26 -13.33 -0.94 -24.77
CA VAL A 26 -13.80 -1.60 -23.53
C VAL A 26 -13.59 -0.71 -22.31
N PHE A 27 -12.47 0.00 -22.21
CA PHE A 27 -12.18 0.93 -21.11
C PHE A 27 -13.15 2.12 -21.10
N GLU A 28 -13.40 2.74 -22.26
CA GLU A 28 -14.35 3.85 -22.40
C GLU A 28 -15.79 3.39 -22.05
N ALA A 29 -16.22 2.23 -22.56
CA ALA A 29 -17.52 1.66 -22.22
C ALA A 29 -17.67 1.41 -20.71
N LYS A 30 -16.64 0.84 -20.07
CA LYS A 30 -16.61 0.68 -18.60
C LYS A 30 -16.71 2.02 -17.88
N THR A 31 -16.04 3.05 -18.39
CA THR A 31 -16.06 4.40 -17.80
C THR A 31 -17.44 5.03 -17.89
N VAL A 32 -18.18 4.80 -18.99
CA VAL A 32 -19.57 5.25 -19.13
C VAL A 32 -20.50 4.48 -18.20
N VAL A 33 -20.39 3.15 -18.13
CA VAL A 33 -21.20 2.31 -17.23
C VAL A 33 -20.97 2.67 -15.77
N ALA A 34 -19.72 2.97 -15.38
CA ALA A 34 -19.36 3.34 -14.01
C ALA A 34 -20.08 4.59 -13.48
N LYS A 35 -20.62 5.44 -14.36
CA LYS A 35 -21.43 6.61 -13.97
C LYS A 35 -22.81 6.26 -13.42
N TYR A 36 -23.25 5.01 -13.59
CA TYR A 36 -24.57 4.54 -13.17
C TYR A 36 -24.40 3.46 -12.09
N PRO A 37 -24.33 3.82 -10.80
CA PRO A 37 -24.06 2.88 -9.70
C PRO A 37 -25.05 1.69 -9.67
N GLY A 38 -26.32 1.93 -10.00
CA GLY A 38 -27.35 0.89 -10.04
C GLY A 38 -27.09 -0.23 -11.06
N VAL A 39 -26.23 0.00 -12.06
CA VAL A 39 -25.81 -1.01 -13.05
C VAL A 39 -24.36 -1.45 -12.79
N ALA A 40 -23.47 -0.50 -12.52
CA ALA A 40 -22.05 -0.77 -12.32
C ALA A 40 -21.78 -1.63 -11.07
N LEU A 41 -22.46 -1.35 -9.95
CA LEU A 41 -22.23 -2.07 -8.69
C LEU A 41 -22.69 -3.52 -8.76
N PRO A 42 -23.89 -3.88 -9.27
CA PRO A 42 -24.26 -5.29 -9.43
C PRO A 42 -23.31 -6.07 -10.35
N ILE A 43 -22.87 -5.48 -11.47
CA ILE A 43 -21.92 -6.12 -12.39
C ILE A 43 -20.57 -6.32 -11.70
N ALA A 44 -20.07 -5.30 -11.00
CA ALA A 44 -18.82 -5.40 -10.26
C ALA A 44 -18.91 -6.46 -9.15
N ARG A 45 -20.01 -6.47 -8.38
CA ARG A 45 -20.26 -7.46 -7.31
C ARG A 45 -20.33 -8.88 -7.84
N ARG A 46 -21.00 -9.10 -8.99
CA ARG A 46 -21.06 -10.41 -9.64
C ARG A 46 -19.68 -10.88 -10.12
N ARG A 47 -18.83 -9.96 -10.59
CA ARG A 47 -17.53 -10.27 -11.16
C ARG A 47 -16.42 -10.41 -10.12
N HIS A 48 -16.50 -9.64 -9.03
CA HIS A 48 -15.41 -9.44 -8.07
C HIS A 48 -15.81 -9.80 -6.63
N GLY A 49 -17.05 -10.22 -6.39
CA GLY A 49 -17.61 -10.39 -5.06
C GLY A 49 -18.01 -9.07 -4.40
N ILE A 50 -18.51 -9.15 -3.18
CA ILE A 50 -18.82 -8.00 -2.32
C ILE A 50 -17.64 -7.82 -1.35
N PRO A 51 -16.73 -6.87 -1.59
CA PRO A 51 -15.56 -6.68 -0.73
C PRO A 51 -15.88 -5.99 0.61
N VAL A 52 -17.06 -5.35 0.70
CA VAL A 52 -17.58 -4.64 1.88
C VAL A 52 -19.03 -5.08 2.04
N GLY A 53 -19.29 -5.91 3.06
CA GLY A 53 -20.61 -6.44 3.41
C GLY A 53 -21.13 -5.86 4.71
N ASP A 54 -22.28 -6.35 5.17
CA ASP A 54 -22.94 -5.91 6.40
C ASP A 54 -22.13 -6.25 7.67
N ASP A 55 -21.12 -7.12 7.55
CA ASP A 55 -20.16 -7.49 8.59
C ASP A 55 -18.86 -6.67 8.55
N THR A 56 -18.77 -5.68 7.64
CA THR A 56 -17.56 -4.90 7.44
C THR A 56 -17.59 -3.62 8.27
N GLU A 57 -16.88 -3.65 9.41
CA GLU A 57 -16.81 -2.54 10.36
C GLU A 57 -15.96 -1.35 9.86
N LEU A 58 -14.80 -1.61 9.23
CA LEU A 58 -13.85 -0.57 8.84
C LEU A 58 -13.21 -0.88 7.49
N VAL A 59 -13.27 0.10 6.58
CA VAL A 59 -12.56 0.06 5.30
C VAL A 59 -11.33 0.95 5.36
N ILE A 60 -10.16 0.37 5.15
CA ILE A 60 -8.88 1.10 5.10
C ILE A 60 -8.46 1.26 3.65
N GLU A 61 -8.53 2.50 3.14
CA GLU A 61 -8.11 2.82 1.77
C GLU A 61 -6.80 3.62 1.73
N ALA A 62 -5.93 3.31 0.77
CA ALA A 62 -4.57 3.86 0.66
C ALA A 62 -4.42 5.03 -0.33
N PHE A 63 -5.50 5.72 -0.72
CA PHE A 63 -5.46 6.85 -1.66
C PHE A 63 -5.85 8.19 -1.02
N PRO A 64 -5.05 8.78 -0.11
CA PRO A 64 -5.36 10.07 0.52
C PRO A 64 -5.25 11.29 -0.43
N ARG A 65 -5.11 11.06 -1.74
CA ARG A 65 -5.13 12.12 -2.77
C ARG A 65 -6.33 12.05 -3.71
N SER A 66 -7.19 11.04 -3.58
CA SER A 66 -8.57 11.15 -4.04
C SER A 66 -9.33 11.84 -2.93
N GLY A 67 -9.75 13.09 -3.16
CA GLY A 67 -10.64 13.79 -2.23
C GLY A 67 -11.90 12.95 -2.07
N MET A 68 -11.99 12.23 -0.96
CA MET A 68 -13.17 11.48 -0.58
C MET A 68 -14.03 12.43 0.25
N THR A 69 -15.11 12.96 -0.33
CA THR A 69 -16.04 13.89 0.34
C THR A 69 -16.77 13.26 1.54
N PHE A 70 -16.56 11.96 1.81
CA PHE A 70 -17.26 11.17 2.82
C PHE A 70 -16.33 10.44 3.80
N ALA A 71 -15.04 10.79 3.89
CA ALA A 71 -14.18 10.19 4.91
C ALA A 71 -14.67 10.59 6.32
N ILE A 72 -15.22 9.65 7.08
CA ILE A 72 -15.76 9.88 8.43
C ILE A 72 -14.62 9.87 9.47
N PRO A 73 -13.76 8.83 9.55
CA PRO A 73 -12.48 8.88 10.27
C PRO A 73 -11.27 8.79 9.33
N ALA A 74 -10.19 9.52 9.64
CA ALA A 74 -8.94 9.49 8.90
C ALA A 74 -7.79 8.93 9.76
N LEU A 75 -7.14 7.87 9.25
CA LEU A 75 -5.96 7.23 9.84
C LEU A 75 -4.81 7.25 8.81
N VAL A 76 -3.70 7.88 9.16
CA VAL A 76 -2.49 7.91 8.35
C VAL A 76 -1.45 6.98 8.96
N LEU A 77 -1.15 5.90 8.24
CA LEU A 77 -0.09 4.98 8.63
C LEU A 77 1.27 5.53 8.23
N VAL A 78 2.23 5.44 9.15
CA VAL A 78 3.59 5.92 8.92
C VAL A 78 4.63 4.85 9.23
N ARG A 79 5.68 4.79 8.42
CA ARG A 79 6.79 3.84 8.59
C ARG A 79 8.11 4.50 8.22
N GLU A 80 9.16 4.12 8.94
CA GLU A 80 10.53 4.56 8.70
C GLU A 80 10.89 4.53 7.19
N PRO A 81 11.45 5.62 6.63
CA PRO A 81 11.67 5.75 5.20
C PRO A 81 12.49 4.63 4.59
N GLU A 82 13.59 4.20 5.22
CA GLU A 82 14.46 3.14 4.66
C GLU A 82 13.66 1.86 4.38
N SER A 83 12.94 1.37 5.40
CA SER A 83 12.12 0.17 5.29
C SER A 83 11.00 0.32 4.25
N THR A 84 10.36 1.49 4.20
CA THR A 84 9.28 1.78 3.26
C THR A 84 9.77 1.82 1.82
N ILE A 85 10.85 2.57 1.56
CA ILE A 85 11.43 2.73 0.23
C ILE A 85 11.93 1.41 -0.33
N ILE A 86 12.65 0.63 0.47
CA ILE A 86 13.14 -0.69 0.06
C ILE A 86 11.96 -1.62 -0.26
N SER A 87 10.98 -1.70 0.64
CA SER A 87 9.77 -2.52 0.41
C SER A 87 9.02 -2.11 -0.87
N PHE A 88 8.96 -0.81 -1.16
CA PHE A 88 8.30 -0.27 -2.34
C PHE A 88 9.04 -0.61 -3.64
N VAL A 89 10.38 -0.49 -3.65
CA VAL A 89 11.22 -0.82 -4.81
C VAL A 89 11.24 -2.34 -5.07
N ILE A 90 11.13 -3.19 -4.05
CA ILE A 90 10.97 -4.64 -4.23
C ILE A 90 9.69 -4.95 -5.04
N ARG A 91 8.59 -4.27 -4.72
CA ARG A 91 7.31 -4.43 -5.44
C ARG A 91 7.34 -3.77 -6.83
N HIS A 92 8.12 -2.70 -6.99
CA HIS A 92 8.19 -1.90 -8.21
C HIS A 92 9.65 -1.76 -8.68
N PRO A 93 10.27 -2.85 -9.19
CA PRO A 93 11.70 -2.88 -9.49
C PRO A 93 12.11 -1.91 -10.62
N HIS A 94 11.16 -1.40 -11.39
CA HIS A 94 11.38 -0.39 -12.41
C HIS A 94 11.58 1.03 -11.84
N LEU A 95 11.31 1.25 -10.55
CA LEU A 95 11.52 2.53 -9.88
C LEU A 95 12.92 2.60 -9.26
N SER A 96 13.57 3.74 -9.46
CA SER A 96 14.81 4.05 -8.74
C SER A 96 14.55 4.44 -7.28
N MET A 97 15.54 4.21 -6.40
CA MET A 97 15.52 4.69 -5.01
C MET A 97 15.23 6.19 -4.91
N ARG A 98 15.77 6.98 -5.85
CA ARG A 98 15.55 8.42 -5.93
C ARG A 98 14.08 8.75 -6.23
N GLN A 99 13.44 8.05 -7.16
CA GLN A 99 12.01 8.23 -7.45
C GLN A 99 11.15 7.82 -6.25
N ALA A 100 11.48 6.70 -5.61
CA ALA A 100 10.78 6.22 -4.43
C ALA A 100 10.86 7.24 -3.26
N LEU A 101 12.06 7.75 -2.96
CA LEU A 101 12.28 8.80 -1.95
C LEU A 101 11.46 10.07 -2.24
N ARG A 102 11.42 10.52 -3.50
CA ARG A 102 10.58 11.65 -3.91
C ARG A 102 9.09 11.34 -3.72
N GLY A 103 8.66 10.13 -4.04
CA GLY A 103 7.29 9.66 -3.85
C GLY A 103 6.87 9.70 -2.39
N TYR A 104 7.71 9.20 -1.48
CA TYR A 104 7.48 9.25 -0.04
C TYR A 104 7.27 10.68 0.47
N VAL A 105 8.18 11.60 0.11
CA VAL A 105 8.07 13.02 0.48
C VAL A 105 6.82 13.65 -0.15
N ARG A 106 6.54 13.37 -1.42
CA ARG A 106 5.37 13.91 -2.14
C ARG A 106 4.05 13.44 -1.52
N PHE A 107 4.04 12.26 -0.91
CA PHE A 107 2.88 11.72 -0.22
C PHE A 107 2.69 12.38 1.15
N TYR A 108 3.70 12.34 2.02
CA TYR A 108 3.55 12.79 3.41
C TYR A 108 3.66 14.30 3.60
N ALA A 109 4.51 15.01 2.84
CA ALA A 109 4.75 16.43 3.10
C ALA A 109 3.47 17.30 2.95
N PRO A 110 2.58 17.07 1.96
CA PRO A 110 1.32 17.82 1.88
C PRO A 110 0.32 17.50 3.00
N LEU A 111 0.47 16.36 3.70
CA LEU A 111 -0.40 15.96 4.81
C LEU A 111 -0.02 16.68 6.10
N LEU A 112 1.20 17.23 6.21
CA LEU A 112 1.67 17.91 7.42
C LEU A 112 0.77 19.08 7.84
N ARG A 113 0.13 19.78 6.90
CA ARG A 113 -0.80 20.87 7.20
C ARG A 113 -2.13 20.42 7.82
N TYR A 114 -2.45 19.13 7.71
CA TYR A 114 -3.67 18.50 8.25
C TYR A 114 -3.30 17.48 9.32
N ARG A 115 -2.08 17.56 9.86
CA ARG A 115 -1.52 16.56 10.78
C ARG A 115 -2.40 16.38 12.02
N ASP A 116 -3.08 17.44 12.43
CA ASP A 116 -4.00 17.45 13.55
C ASP A 116 -5.46 17.30 13.13
N ASP A 117 -5.73 16.76 11.93
CA ASP A 117 -7.06 16.35 11.47
C ASP A 117 -7.21 14.82 11.38
N PHE A 118 -6.13 14.06 11.50
CA PHE A 118 -6.14 12.59 11.42
C PHE A 118 -5.37 11.91 12.57
N VAL A 119 -5.71 10.65 12.83
CA VAL A 119 -4.87 9.78 13.67
C VAL A 119 -3.62 9.39 12.88
N VAL A 120 -2.46 9.42 13.54
CA VAL A 120 -1.24 8.81 13.01
C VAL A 120 -0.91 7.58 13.84
N SER A 121 -0.66 6.46 13.17
CA SER A 121 -0.15 5.25 13.82
C SER A 121 1.03 4.71 13.05
N SER A 122 2.01 4.18 13.78
CA SER A 122 3.17 3.58 13.14
C SER A 122 2.79 2.22 12.53
N PHE A 123 3.58 1.77 11.55
CA PHE A 123 3.45 0.41 11.02
C PHE A 123 3.63 -0.64 12.12
N GLU A 124 4.51 -0.37 13.10
CA GLU A 124 4.73 -1.27 14.23
C GLU A 124 3.46 -1.42 15.05
N ASP A 125 2.86 -0.32 15.51
CA ASP A 125 1.59 -0.32 16.27
C ASP A 125 0.50 -1.10 15.55
N VAL A 126 0.35 -0.90 14.24
CA VAL A 126 -0.65 -1.63 13.44
C VAL A 126 -0.39 -3.14 13.43
N THR A 127 0.87 -3.55 13.39
CA THR A 127 1.24 -4.97 13.30
C THR A 127 1.40 -5.66 14.66
N THR A 128 1.40 -4.92 15.76
CA THR A 128 1.57 -5.47 17.12
C THR A 128 0.36 -5.27 18.01
N ASP A 129 -0.36 -4.15 17.85
CA ASP A 129 -1.60 -3.85 18.59
C ASP A 129 -2.54 -2.97 17.74
N PHE A 130 -3.13 -3.57 16.72
CA PHE A 130 -4.16 -2.89 15.93
C PHE A 130 -5.40 -2.48 16.76
N GLY A 131 -5.68 -3.16 17.89
CA GLY A 131 -6.80 -2.81 18.76
C GLY A 131 -6.63 -1.43 19.41
N LEU A 132 -5.39 -1.09 19.79
CA LEU A 132 -5.00 0.24 20.25
C LEU A 132 -5.22 1.30 19.16
N VAL A 133 -4.84 1.01 17.91
CA VAL A 133 -5.02 1.92 16.78
C VAL A 133 -6.51 2.23 16.55
N VAL A 134 -7.37 1.20 16.54
CA VAL A 134 -8.82 1.38 16.41
C VAL A 134 -9.38 2.20 17.57
N ARG A 135 -8.88 1.99 18.80
CA ARG A 135 -9.29 2.79 19.95
C ARG A 135 -8.96 4.28 19.76
N GLN A 136 -7.77 4.62 19.28
CA GLN A 136 -7.39 6.02 19.00
C GLN A 136 -8.28 6.67 17.94
N VAL A 137 -8.68 5.90 16.92
CA VAL A 137 -9.63 6.35 15.89
C VAL A 137 -10.99 6.63 16.51
N ASN A 138 -11.51 5.69 17.32
CA ASN A 138 -12.77 5.86 18.05
C ASN A 138 -12.77 7.08 18.98
N GLU A 139 -11.72 7.24 19.78
CA GLU A 139 -11.56 8.38 20.69
C GLU A 139 -11.53 9.71 19.94
N ARG A 140 -10.84 9.79 18.79
CA ARG A 140 -10.70 11.04 18.03
C ARG A 140 -11.97 11.44 17.30
N PHE A 141 -12.63 10.48 16.66
CA PHE A 141 -13.73 10.75 15.74
C PHE A 141 -15.11 10.42 16.33
N GLY A 142 -15.17 9.95 17.58
CA GLY A 142 -16.41 9.53 18.22
C GLY A 142 -17.03 8.29 17.57
N SER A 143 -16.24 7.49 16.84
CA SER A 143 -16.70 6.24 16.23
C SER A 143 -16.74 5.09 17.24
N THR A 144 -17.42 4.00 16.87
CA THR A 144 -17.62 2.82 17.73
C THR A 144 -17.15 1.53 17.08
N PHE A 145 -16.10 1.58 16.25
CA PHE A 145 -15.60 0.39 15.57
C PHE A 145 -15.13 -0.67 16.56
N ASP A 146 -15.40 -1.93 16.23
CA ASP A 146 -14.90 -3.06 16.99
C ASP A 146 -13.37 -3.13 16.97
N ARG A 147 -12.79 -3.31 18.16
CA ARG A 147 -11.35 -3.41 18.32
C ARG A 147 -10.87 -4.79 17.91
N PHE A 148 -9.83 -4.83 17.08
CA PHE A 148 -9.15 -6.08 16.75
C PHE A 148 -8.44 -6.67 17.97
N ARG A 149 -8.76 -7.93 18.32
CA ARG A 149 -8.05 -8.68 19.36
C ARG A 149 -6.75 -9.24 18.78
N HIS A 150 -5.62 -8.69 19.17
CA HIS A 150 -4.32 -9.01 18.60
C HIS A 150 -3.71 -10.31 19.18
N THR A 151 -4.40 -11.44 19.01
CA THR A 151 -3.90 -12.76 19.43
C THR A 151 -3.15 -13.45 18.27
N PRO A 152 -2.21 -14.37 18.56
CA PRO A 152 -1.49 -15.11 17.51
C PRO A 152 -2.42 -15.79 16.50
N GLU A 153 -3.53 -16.38 16.96
CA GLU A 153 -4.50 -17.07 16.10
C GLU A 153 -5.21 -16.11 15.15
N ASN A 154 -5.53 -14.89 15.62
CA ASN A 154 -6.15 -13.87 14.78
C ASN A 154 -5.19 -13.34 13.72
N VAL A 155 -3.91 -13.18 14.08
CA VAL A 155 -2.84 -12.79 13.16
C VAL A 155 -2.60 -13.87 12.10
N GLU A 156 -2.57 -15.14 12.50
CA GLU A 156 -2.47 -16.30 11.59
C GLU A 156 -3.62 -16.28 10.56
N ARG A 157 -4.86 -16.06 11.03
CA ARG A 157 -6.03 -15.92 10.14
C ARG A 157 -5.87 -14.78 9.13
N CYS A 158 -5.30 -13.64 9.56
CA CYS A 158 -5.01 -12.52 8.65
C CYS A 158 -3.98 -12.92 7.59
N PHE A 159 -2.87 -13.57 7.97
CA PHE A 159 -1.85 -14.01 7.03
C PHE A 159 -2.34 -15.09 6.06
N ALA A 160 -3.22 -15.99 6.52
CA ALA A 160 -3.87 -16.98 5.67
C ALA A 160 -4.72 -16.30 4.58
N ARG A 161 -5.55 -15.32 4.95
CA ARG A 161 -6.35 -14.52 4.00
C ARG A 161 -5.47 -13.76 3.01
N ILE A 162 -4.47 -13.02 3.50
CA ILE A 162 -3.51 -12.30 2.65
C ILE A 162 -2.84 -13.25 1.64
N SER A 163 -2.41 -14.43 2.09
CA SER A 163 -1.75 -15.39 1.22
C SER A 163 -2.71 -15.95 0.16
N GLY A 164 -3.97 -16.22 0.53
CA GLY A 164 -5.02 -16.62 -0.42
C GLY A 164 -5.24 -15.59 -1.51
N ASP A 165 -5.53 -14.35 -1.13
CA ASP A 165 -5.78 -13.23 -2.06
C ASP A 165 -4.62 -13.00 -3.03
N TYR A 166 -3.38 -13.09 -2.52
CA TYR A 166 -2.19 -12.89 -3.36
C TYR A 166 -1.92 -14.09 -4.28
N ARG A 167 -2.21 -15.32 -3.86
CA ARG A 167 -2.09 -16.50 -4.74
C ARG A 167 -3.05 -16.42 -5.92
N GLU A 168 -4.28 -15.95 -5.69
CA GLU A 168 -5.25 -15.77 -6.77
C GLU A 168 -4.82 -14.71 -7.78
N ARG A 169 -4.21 -13.61 -7.30
CA ARG A 169 -3.83 -12.47 -8.17
C ARG A 169 -2.50 -12.65 -8.88
N ALA A 170 -1.52 -13.25 -8.22
CA ALA A 170 -0.13 -13.31 -8.69
C ALA A 170 0.38 -14.73 -8.96
N GLY A 171 -0.45 -15.75 -8.75
CA GLY A 171 -0.05 -17.16 -8.85
C GLY A 171 0.86 -17.59 -7.70
N THR A 172 1.74 -18.54 -7.98
CA THR A 172 2.69 -19.11 -7.01
C THR A 172 4.14 -18.86 -7.45
N GLY A 173 5.11 -19.13 -6.55
CA GLY A 173 6.54 -19.05 -6.85
C GLY A 173 7.21 -17.74 -6.44
N ALA A 174 8.36 -17.42 -7.05
CA ALA A 174 9.23 -16.33 -6.61
C ALA A 174 8.58 -14.94 -6.71
N GLU A 175 7.72 -14.71 -7.72
CA GLU A 175 7.00 -13.44 -7.84
C GLU A 175 5.99 -13.25 -6.69
N PHE A 176 5.27 -14.31 -6.31
CA PHE A 176 4.37 -14.32 -5.16
C PHE A 176 5.14 -14.02 -3.87
N GLU A 177 6.23 -14.74 -3.59
CA GLU A 177 7.04 -14.53 -2.39
C GLU A 177 7.62 -13.11 -2.31
N ARG A 178 7.98 -12.53 -3.46
CA ARG A 178 8.49 -11.14 -3.52
C ARG A 178 7.44 -10.10 -3.12
N ILE A 179 6.17 -10.32 -3.45
CA ILE A 179 5.12 -9.31 -3.32
C ILE A 179 4.13 -9.58 -2.20
N VAL A 180 4.04 -10.79 -1.65
CA VAL A 180 3.06 -11.12 -0.61
C VAL A 180 3.26 -10.22 0.63
N ALA A 181 2.16 -9.77 1.23
CA ALA A 181 2.18 -8.84 2.37
C ALA A 181 2.29 -9.56 3.72
N ARG A 182 3.23 -10.51 3.83
CA ARG A 182 3.60 -11.22 5.06
C ARG A 182 5.12 -11.30 5.21
N PRO A 183 5.66 -11.71 6.38
CA PRO A 183 7.06 -12.08 6.51
C PRO A 183 7.45 -13.16 5.48
N SER A 184 8.60 -12.99 4.83
CA SER A 184 9.14 -13.90 3.81
C SER A 184 10.67 -13.77 3.77
N ASP A 185 11.37 -14.89 3.90
CA ASP A 185 12.84 -14.94 3.91
C ASP A 185 13.45 -14.41 2.62
N GLU A 186 12.80 -14.68 1.49
CA GLU A 186 13.23 -14.19 0.18
C GLU A 186 13.20 -12.65 0.14
N ARG A 187 12.15 -12.03 0.70
CA ARG A 187 12.09 -10.57 0.82
C ARG A 187 13.16 -10.03 1.75
N GLU A 188 13.49 -10.73 2.84
CA GLU A 188 14.56 -10.29 3.75
C GLU A 188 15.94 -10.31 3.09
N ARG A 189 16.25 -11.33 2.28
CA ARG A 189 17.49 -11.37 1.49
C ARG A 189 17.57 -10.20 0.51
N ILE A 190 16.49 -9.96 -0.24
CA ILE A 190 16.44 -8.83 -1.19
C ILE A 190 16.58 -7.49 -0.46
N LYS A 191 15.95 -7.34 0.72
CA LYS A 191 16.07 -6.12 1.53
C LYS A 191 17.51 -5.84 1.91
N GLN A 192 18.27 -6.85 2.36
CA GLN A 192 19.67 -6.69 2.75
C GLN A 192 20.50 -6.09 1.60
N ALA A 193 20.39 -6.65 0.39
CA ALA A 193 21.10 -6.13 -0.78
C ALA A 193 20.69 -4.70 -1.18
N LEU A 194 19.43 -4.32 -0.94
CA LEU A 194 18.91 -2.98 -1.26
C LEU A 194 19.28 -1.91 -0.22
N ARG A 195 19.63 -2.29 1.03
CA ARG A 195 20.06 -1.34 2.07
C ARG A 195 21.32 -0.58 1.66
N GLU A 196 22.30 -1.25 1.06
CA GLU A 196 23.51 -0.62 0.56
C GLU A 196 23.20 0.44 -0.52
N ARG A 197 22.33 0.08 -1.48
CA ARG A 197 21.87 1.01 -2.53
C ARG A 197 21.10 2.21 -1.96
N PHE A 198 20.36 2.03 -0.87
CA PHE A 198 19.67 3.11 -0.19
C PHE A 198 20.67 4.08 0.48
N ARG A 199 21.76 3.55 1.04
CA ARG A 199 22.79 4.32 1.75
C ARG A 199 23.74 5.09 0.84
N ASP A 200 23.65 4.93 -0.48
CA ASP A 200 24.43 5.67 -1.47
C ASP A 200 24.51 7.18 -1.13
N PRO A 201 25.72 7.77 -1.02
CA PRO A 201 25.90 9.18 -0.68
C PRO A 201 25.12 10.15 -1.58
N ARG A 202 24.89 9.79 -2.85
CA ARG A 202 24.12 10.59 -3.82
C ARG A 202 22.63 10.70 -3.45
N LEU A 203 22.14 9.88 -2.52
CA LEU A 203 20.77 9.90 -2.02
C LEU A 203 20.62 10.66 -0.69
N THR A 204 21.72 11.14 -0.09
CA THR A 204 21.72 11.78 1.25
C THR A 204 20.66 12.87 1.40
N ARG A 205 20.56 13.79 0.44
CA ARG A 205 19.54 14.86 0.47
C ARG A 205 18.12 14.30 0.48
N GLY A 206 17.85 13.28 -0.34
CA GLY A 206 16.55 12.62 -0.41
C GLY A 206 16.21 11.89 0.89
N ARG A 207 17.17 11.14 1.45
CA ARG A 207 17.02 10.44 2.73
C ARG A 207 16.74 11.41 3.88
N ARG A 208 17.53 12.48 4.02
CA ARG A 208 17.32 13.51 5.06
C ARG A 208 15.92 14.13 4.96
N ARG A 209 15.46 14.45 3.75
CA ARG A 209 14.12 15.01 3.55
C ARG A 209 13.01 14.02 3.90
N ALA A 210 13.16 12.76 3.52
CA ALA A 210 12.21 11.72 3.90
C ALA A 210 12.17 11.50 5.41
N GLN A 211 13.34 11.50 6.08
CA GLN A 211 13.42 11.38 7.54
C GLN A 211 12.78 12.57 8.26
N SER A 212 13.02 13.79 7.79
CA SER A 212 12.41 15.00 8.37
C SER A 212 10.88 14.97 8.26
N VAL A 213 10.35 14.56 7.11
CA VAL A 213 8.89 14.44 6.93
C VAL A 213 8.33 13.28 7.77
N TYR A 214 9.03 12.15 7.85
CA TYR A 214 8.67 11.04 8.74
C TYR A 214 8.58 11.51 10.19
N ALA A 215 9.62 12.17 10.71
CA ALA A 215 9.65 12.67 12.08
C ALA A 215 8.53 13.69 12.35
N ALA A 216 8.24 14.57 11.39
CA ALA A 216 7.15 15.54 11.52
C ALA A 216 5.75 14.91 11.47
N ILE A 217 5.54 13.83 10.72
CA ILE A 217 4.29 13.07 10.73
C ILE A 217 4.18 12.19 11.98
N ALA A 218 5.25 11.51 12.36
CA ALA A 218 5.24 10.57 13.48
C ALA A 218 5.22 11.28 14.84
N GLY A 219 5.89 12.43 14.95
CA GLY A 219 5.84 13.27 16.15
C GLY A 219 4.42 13.73 16.43
N ARG A 220 4.04 13.78 17.72
CA ARG A 220 2.86 14.55 18.15
C ARG A 220 3.20 16.03 17.90
N GLY A 221 2.28 16.78 17.29
CA GLY A 221 2.37 18.24 17.33
C GLY A 221 2.58 18.66 18.78
N ALA A 222 3.55 19.55 19.00
CA ALA A 222 3.78 20.17 20.30
C ALA A 222 2.53 20.92 20.76
#